data_AF-A0A8T7ANE7-F1
#
_entry.id   AF-A0A8T7ANE7-F1
#
_cell.length_a   1.000
_cell.length_b   1.000
_cell.length_c   1.000
_cell.angle_alpha   90.00
_cell.angle_beta   90.00
_cell.angle_gamma   90.00
#
_symmetry.space_group_name_H-M   'P 1'
#
loop_
_entity.id
_entity.type
_entity.pdbx_description
1 polymer ?
#
loop_
_entity_poly.entity_id
_entity_poly.type
_entity_poly.pdbx_seq_one_letter_code
_entity_poly.pdbx_strand_id
1 'polypeptide(L)'
;MLDLSFECFDWDAANIANCRRHGVALAEIEHALTHDAVVLVPDIKHSRDEERFIAVGKNANGRFLYVALTFRRIHGKRAVRPISARYMHRKEAERYEQARTKIRD
;
A
#
# COMPACT_ATOMS: atom_id res chain seq x y z
N MET A 1 -6.13 1.95 -14.05
CA MET A 1 -5.95 2.14 -12.60
C MET A 1 -6.88 1.16 -11.90
N LEU A 2 -6.40 0.38 -10.93
CA LEU A 2 -7.26 -0.54 -10.16
C LEU A 2 -8.06 0.25 -9.13
N ASP A 3 -9.30 -0.19 -8.87
CA ASP A 3 -10.14 0.39 -7.84
C ASP A 3 -9.59 0.04 -6.44
N LEU A 4 -9.14 1.07 -5.74
CA LEU A 4 -8.62 1.03 -4.39
C LEU A 4 -9.70 1.11 -3.32
N SER A 5 -10.99 1.18 -3.68
CA SER A 5 -12.05 1.36 -2.69
C SER A 5 -12.04 0.23 -1.65
N PHE A 6 -12.02 0.63 -0.38
CA PHE A 6 -12.21 -0.25 0.77
C PHE A 6 -12.95 0.54 1.84
N GLU A 7 -13.59 -0.18 2.76
CA GLU A 7 -14.42 0.39 3.82
C GLU A 7 -13.74 0.34 5.19
N CYS A 8 -12.75 -0.53 5.35
CA CYS A 8 -11.99 -0.67 6.59
C CYS A 8 -10.59 -1.27 6.37
N PHE A 9 -9.74 -1.09 7.37
CA PHE A 9 -8.46 -1.80 7.49
C PHE A 9 -8.66 -3.12 8.23
N ASP A 10 -8.04 -4.18 7.71
CA ASP A 10 -7.89 -5.48 8.37
C ASP A 10 -6.54 -5.53 9.09
N TRP A 11 -6.52 -5.07 10.33
CA TRP A 11 -5.36 -5.12 11.21
C TRP A 11 -5.49 -6.25 12.24
N ASP A 12 -4.40 -7.00 12.43
CA ASP A 12 -4.20 -7.90 13.54
C ASP A 12 -2.77 -7.76 14.10
N ALA A 13 -2.48 -8.45 15.21
CA ALA A 13 -1.16 -8.37 15.82
C ALA A 13 -0.02 -8.77 14.87
N ALA A 14 -0.27 -9.70 13.94
CA ALA A 14 0.74 -10.21 13.03
C ALA A 14 1.12 -9.20 11.95
N ASN A 15 0.15 -8.60 11.26
CA ASN A 15 0.47 -7.62 10.23
C ASN A 15 0.89 -6.25 10.81
N ILE A 16 0.39 -5.88 11.99
CA ILE A 16 0.92 -4.74 12.74
C ILE A 16 2.42 -4.91 13.00
N ALA A 17 2.82 -6.08 13.51
CA ALA A 17 4.22 -6.36 13.77
C ALA A 17 5.06 -6.31 12.48
N ASN A 18 4.60 -6.95 11.40
CA ASN A 18 5.30 -6.96 10.12
C ASN A 18 5.48 -5.56 9.52
N CYS A 19 4.44 -4.72 9.54
CA CYS A 19 4.54 -3.34 9.05
C CYS A 19 5.49 -2.49 9.90
N ARG A 20 5.44 -2.62 11.23
CA ARG A 20 6.29 -1.85 12.15
C ARG A 20 7.76 -2.23 12.09
N ARG A 21 8.11 -3.46 11.68
CA ARG A 21 9.50 -3.92 11.55
C ARG A 21 10.36 -3.06 10.63
N HIS A 22 9.73 -2.30 9.72
CA HIS A 22 10.42 -1.39 8.80
C HIS A 22 10.34 0.09 9.21
N GLY A 23 9.88 0.36 10.44
CA GLY A 23 9.84 1.71 11.01
C GLY A 23 8.72 2.60 10.47
N VAL A 24 7.68 2.03 9.85
CA VAL A 24 6.52 2.77 9.37
C VAL A 24 5.39 2.64 10.38
N ALA A 25 4.83 3.76 10.83
CA ALA A 25 3.70 3.75 11.74
C ALA A 25 2.39 3.40 11.00
N LEU A 26 1.43 2.78 11.70
CA LEU A 26 0.12 2.44 11.14
C LEU A 26 -0.57 3.67 10.54
N ALA A 27 -0.59 4.79 11.27
CA ALA A 27 -1.19 6.04 10.82
C ALA A 27 -0.58 6.54 9.49
N GLU A 28 0.70 6.31 9.23
CA GLU A 28 1.32 6.69 7.96
C GLU A 28 0.86 5.79 6.81
N ILE A 29 0.67 4.49 7.08
CA ILE A 29 0.15 3.51 6.10
C ILE A 29 -1.30 3.85 5.77
N GLU A 30 -2.12 4.11 6.79
CA GLU A 30 -3.52 4.47 6.62
C GLU A 30 -3.67 5.77 5.85
N HIS A 31 -2.87 6.79 6.18
CA HIS A 31 -2.82 8.03 5.43
C HIS A 31 -2.47 7.80 3.96
N ALA A 32 -1.41 7.04 3.69
CA ALA A 32 -0.98 6.76 2.32
C ALA A 32 -2.06 6.06 1.50
N LEU A 33 -2.80 5.11 2.09
CA LEU A 33 -3.84 4.34 1.41
C LEU A 33 -5.17 5.09 1.22
N THR A 34 -5.42 6.17 1.96
CA THR A 34 -6.71 6.90 1.93
C THR A 34 -6.66 8.23 1.19
N HIS A 35 -5.47 8.81 0.93
CA HIS A 35 -5.37 10.19 0.41
C HIS A 35 -4.94 10.30 -1.06
N ASP A 36 -4.03 9.43 -1.56
CA ASP A 36 -3.56 9.50 -2.96
C ASP A 36 -2.75 8.26 -3.37
N ALA A 37 -3.12 7.07 -2.89
CA ALA A 37 -2.42 5.85 -3.28
C ALA A 37 -2.72 5.48 -4.74
N VAL A 38 -1.70 4.97 -5.43
CA VAL A 38 -1.88 4.27 -6.71
C VAL A 38 -1.47 2.81 -6.53
N VAL A 39 -2.38 1.89 -6.88
CA VAL A 39 -2.03 0.47 -6.99
C VAL A 39 -1.35 0.24 -8.32
N LEU A 40 -0.12 -0.23 -8.23
CA LEU A 40 0.78 -0.33 -9.36
C LEU A 40 0.65 -1.65 -10.12
N VAL A 41 0.53 -2.78 -9.42
CA VAL A 41 0.51 -4.11 -10.06
C VAL A 41 0.10 -5.21 -9.06
N PRO A 42 -0.44 -6.34 -9.56
CA PRO A 42 -0.43 -7.61 -8.83
C PRO A 42 1.02 -8.06 -8.57
N ASP A 43 1.35 -8.47 -7.35
CA ASP A 43 2.65 -9.02 -7.00
C ASP A 43 2.72 -10.51 -7.38
N ILE A 44 2.78 -10.77 -8.70
CA ILE A 44 2.75 -12.11 -9.31
C ILE A 44 3.81 -13.06 -8.70
N LYS A 45 4.94 -12.52 -8.22
CA LYS A 45 6.01 -13.33 -7.60
C LYS A 45 5.61 -13.92 -6.25
N HIS A 46 4.70 -13.27 -5.51
CA HIS A 46 4.27 -13.70 -4.18
C HIS A 46 2.80 -14.12 -4.10
N SER A 47 2.04 -14.01 -5.21
CA SER A 47 0.61 -14.34 -5.28
C SER A 47 0.27 -15.83 -5.47
N ARG A 48 1.11 -16.77 -5.00
CA ARG A 48 0.83 -18.21 -5.17
C ARG A 48 -0.42 -18.67 -4.43
N ASP A 49 -0.71 -18.09 -3.27
CA ASP A 49 -1.83 -18.49 -2.40
C ASP A 49 -2.86 -17.36 -2.15
N GLU A 50 -2.47 -16.09 -2.28
CA GLU A 50 -3.33 -14.92 -2.03
C GLU A 50 -2.98 -13.79 -3.00
N GLU A 51 -3.98 -13.15 -3.60
CA GLU A 51 -3.76 -12.04 -4.51
C GLU A 51 -3.15 -10.84 -3.76
N ARG A 52 -1.92 -10.49 -4.11
CA ARG A 52 -1.20 -9.35 -3.51
C ARG A 52 -1.10 -8.20 -4.48
N PHE A 53 -1.18 -7.01 -3.95
CA PHE A 53 -1.06 -5.75 -4.67
C PHE A 53 0.00 -4.88 -4.03
N ILE A 54 0.63 -4.06 -4.86
CA ILE A 54 1.51 -3.00 -4.39
C ILE A 54 0.80 -1.67 -4.54
N ALA A 55 0.65 -0.96 -3.43
CA ALA A 55 0.26 0.44 -3.41
C ALA A 55 1.47 1.32 -3.11
N VAL A 56 1.55 2.45 -3.83
CA VAL A 56 2.49 3.53 -3.52
C VAL A 56 1.68 4.77 -3.19
N GLY A 57 1.99 5.37 -2.05
CA GLY A 57 1.35 6.61 -1.57
C GLY A 57 2.33 7.43 -0.74
N LYS A 58 1.86 8.57 -0.22
CA LYS A 58 2.63 9.45 0.65
C LYS A 58 2.05 9.45 2.06
N ASN A 59 2.91 9.45 3.07
CA ASN A 59 2.51 9.77 4.43
C ASN A 59 2.16 11.28 4.54
N ALA A 60 1.69 11.71 5.72
CA ALA A 60 1.33 13.11 5.97
C ALA A 60 2.49 14.11 5.76
N ASN A 61 3.74 13.65 5.87
CA ASN A 61 4.94 14.46 5.66
C ASN A 61 5.43 14.45 4.19
N GLY A 62 4.67 13.86 3.27
CA GLY A 62 5.02 13.78 1.85
C GLY A 62 6.05 12.70 1.49
N ARG A 63 6.47 11.86 2.45
CA ARG A 63 7.43 10.77 2.21
C ARG A 63 6.73 9.56 1.60
N PHE A 64 7.32 9.03 0.53
CA PHE A 64 6.77 7.87 -0.16
C PHE A 64 6.85 6.58 0.65
N LEU A 65 5.75 5.84 0.60
CA LEU A 65 5.60 4.51 1.15
C LEU A 65 5.32 3.51 0.04
N TYR A 66 5.96 2.36 0.16
CA TYR A 66 5.65 1.14 -0.58
C TYR A 66 4.88 0.23 0.36
N VAL A 67 3.67 -0.16 -0.02
CA VAL A 67 2.79 -1.01 0.79
C VAL A 67 2.38 -2.23 -0.02
N ALA A 68 2.79 -3.42 0.43
CA ALA A 68 2.22 -4.67 -0.06
C ALA A 68 0.94 -4.96 0.71
N LEU A 69 -0.15 -5.25 0.01
CA LEU A 69 -1.47 -5.44 0.60
C LEU A 69 -2.28 -6.48 -0.16
N THR A 70 -3.40 -6.87 0.43
CA THR A 70 -4.45 -7.67 -0.23
C THR A 70 -5.82 -7.11 0.14
N PHE A 71 -6.84 -7.49 -0.62
CA PHE A 71 -8.23 -7.17 -0.32
C PHE A 71 -8.96 -8.40 0.19
N ARG A 72 -9.80 -8.22 1.22
CA ARG A 72 -10.61 -9.27 1.81
C ARG A 72 -12.05 -8.81 1.96
N ARG A 73 -12.97 -9.76 2.17
CA ARG A 73 -14.36 -9.51 2.54
C ARG A 73 -14.54 -9.84 4.03
N ILE A 74 -14.84 -8.83 4.84
CA ILE A 74 -15.09 -8.98 6.28
C ILE A 74 -16.48 -8.45 6.58
N HIS A 75 -17.37 -9.29 7.11
CA HIS A 75 -18.77 -8.94 7.38
C HIS A 75 -19.49 -8.25 6.19
N GLY A 76 -19.22 -8.75 4.97
CA GLY A 76 -19.78 -8.20 3.73
C GLY A 76 -19.05 -6.97 3.17
N LYS A 77 -18.17 -6.34 3.95
CA LYS A 77 -17.42 -5.14 3.57
C LYS A 77 -16.09 -5.46 2.91
N ARG A 78 -15.66 -4.63 1.97
CA ARG A 78 -14.31 -4.74 1.38
C ARG A 78 -13.29 -4.15 2.35
N ALA A 79 -12.41 -5.00 2.87
CA ALA A 79 -11.33 -4.60 3.76
C ALA A 79 -9.99 -4.62 3.02
N VAL A 80 -9.11 -3.69 3.35
CA VAL A 80 -7.71 -3.74 2.92
C VAL A 80 -6.85 -4.30 4.04
N ARG A 81 -6.04 -5.32 3.74
CA ARG A 81 -5.08 -5.88 4.66
C ARG A 81 -3.66 -5.51 4.23
N PRO A 82 -3.00 -4.57 4.91
CA PRO A 82 -1.57 -4.37 4.73
C PRO A 82 -0.83 -5.63 5.17
N ILE A 83 0.14 -6.05 4.36
CA ILE A 83 0.98 -7.23 4.60
C ILE A 83 2.37 -6.77 5.06
N SER A 84 2.91 -5.77 4.37
CA SER A 84 4.16 -5.10 4.74
C SER A 84 4.14 -3.66 4.24
N ALA A 85 4.89 -2.79 4.91
CA ALA A 85 5.07 -1.41 4.51
C ALA A 85 6.53 -1.00 4.75
N ARG A 86 7.07 -0.15 3.87
CA ARG A 86 8.39 0.46 4.05
C ARG A 86 8.42 1.83 3.40
N TYR A 87 9.34 2.67 3.84
CA TYR A 87 9.71 3.85 3.07
C TYR A 87 10.36 3.44 1.75
N MET A 88 10.02 4.17 0.68
CA MET A 88 10.73 4.03 -0.59
C MET A 88 12.13 4.62 -0.49
N HIS A 89 13.09 4.00 -1.17
CA HIS A 89 14.40 4.62 -1.36
C HIS A 89 14.27 5.80 -2.32
N ARG A 90 15.15 6.80 -2.19
CA ARG A 90 15.12 8.02 -3.01
C ARG A 90 14.99 7.74 -4.51
N LYS A 91 15.83 6.85 -5.06
CA LYS A 91 15.79 6.48 -6.48
C LYS A 91 14.48 5.78 -6.89
N GLU A 92 13.86 5.02 -5.99
CA GLU A 92 12.56 4.39 -6.27
C GLU A 92 11.46 5.46 -6.34
N ALA A 93 11.46 6.40 -5.38
CA ALA A 93 10.50 7.50 -5.34
C ALA A 93 10.61 8.40 -6.58
N GLU A 94 11.83 8.79 -6.96
CA GLU A 94 12.10 9.59 -8.16
C GLU A 94 11.58 8.90 -9.44
N ARG A 95 11.84 7.59 -9.59
CA ARG A 95 11.35 6.80 -10.73
C ARG A 95 9.82 6.71 -10.74
N TYR A 96 9.20 6.49 -9.58
CA TYR A 96 7.75 6.45 -9.46
C TYR A 96 7.11 7.79 -9.84
N GLU A 97 7.63 8.91 -9.35
CA GLU A 97 7.11 10.24 -9.71
C GLU A 97 7.25 10.52 -11.21
N GLN A 98 8.39 10.21 -11.82
CA GLN A 98 8.57 10.36 -13.27
C GLN A 98 7.58 9.52 -14.08
N ALA A 99 7.34 8.27 -13.67
CA ALA A 99 6.35 7.41 -14.32
C ALA A 99 4.92 7.93 -14.12
N ARG A 100 4.61 8.46 -12.93
CA ARG A 100 3.29 9.00 -12.58
C ARG A 100 2.96 10.26 -13.36
N THR A 101 3.92 11.17 -13.58
CA THR A 101 3.72 12.38 -14.39
C THR A 101 3.39 12.02 -15.84
N LYS A 102 4.12 11.06 -16.44
CA LYS A 102 3.88 10.60 -17.83
C LYS A 102 2.53 9.92 -18.08
N ILE A 103 1.82 9.51 -17.03
CA ILE A 103 0.48 8.91 -17.14
C ILE A 103 -0.62 9.99 -17.08
N ARG A 104 -0.29 11.18 -16.56
CA ARG A 104 -1.24 12.31 -16.40
C ARG A 104 -1.16 13.34 -17.53
N ASP A 105 -0.12 13.27 -18.36
CA ASP A 105 0.08 14.05 -19.59
C ASP A 105 -0.43 13.25 -20.81
#